data_AF-A0A9C8WUV7-F1
#
_entry.id   AF-A0A9C8WUV7-F1
#
_cell.length_a   1.000
_cell.length_b   1.000
_cell.length_c   1.000
_cell.angle_alpha   90.00
_cell.angle_beta   90.00
_cell.angle_gamma   90.00
#
_symmetry.space_group_name_H-M   'P 1'
#
loop_
_entity.id
_entity.type
_entity.pdbx_description
1 polymer ?
#
loop_
_entity_poly.entity_id
_entity_poly.type
_entity_poly.pdbx_seq_one_letter_code
_entity_poly.pdbx_strand_id
1 'polypeptide(L)'
;MNKHTSVRNSIVAVAENEQGTAIVAALLVLLLLTFVALMATDTTTTEKAVVRSDAVFERNFYLAESAAMEGIQKLANENSPQELLAPLLTSGAKNANLLRAANNQEPDNDVANLDLSGDNEVDSNDFLETSQLDSKNSTYRAVVQEPIQSGNSLGMESSRLYDYVAYGYSEGNRGRALVKIGFKKRF
;
A
#
# COMPACT_ATOMS: atom_id res chain seq x y z
N MET A 1 32.97 70.31 -1.12
CA MET A 1 33.71 69.02 -1.03
C MET A 1 33.87 68.71 0.46
N ASN A 2 33.50 67.51 0.95
CA ASN A 2 33.75 66.95 2.32
C ASN A 2 32.56 66.42 3.14
N LYS A 3 31.34 66.29 2.60
CA LYS A 3 30.28 65.52 3.29
C LYS A 3 30.50 64.00 3.24
N HIS A 4 31.32 63.51 2.32
CA HIS A 4 31.49 62.06 2.09
C HIS A 4 32.48 61.38 3.04
N THR A 5 33.43 62.13 3.61
CA THR A 5 34.48 61.62 4.52
C THR A 5 34.02 61.56 5.97
N SER A 6 33.09 62.44 6.38
CA SER A 6 32.56 62.49 7.76
C SER A 6 31.65 61.31 8.10
N VAL A 7 30.88 60.79 7.14
CA VAL A 7 29.95 59.68 7.36
C VAL A 7 30.70 58.34 7.50
N ARG A 8 31.82 58.18 6.80
CA ARG A 8 32.65 56.97 6.90
C ARG A 8 33.29 56.83 8.29
N ASN A 9 33.77 57.93 8.87
CA ASN A 9 34.38 57.90 10.21
C ASN A 9 33.38 57.62 11.34
N SER A 10 32.12 58.09 11.23
CA SER A 10 31.10 57.80 12.25
C SER A 10 30.62 56.34 12.23
N ILE A 11 30.60 55.70 11.06
CA ILE A 11 30.24 54.28 10.94
C ILE A 11 31.33 53.39 11.55
N VAL A 12 32.60 53.75 11.36
CA VAL A 12 33.75 53.07 11.98
C VAL A 12 33.77 53.29 13.50
N ALA A 13 33.52 54.51 13.97
CA ALA A 13 33.48 54.81 15.41
C ALA A 13 32.34 54.10 16.18
N VAL A 14 31.19 53.85 15.53
CA VAL A 14 30.09 53.07 16.12
C VAL A 14 30.44 51.57 16.19
N ALA A 15 31.20 51.06 15.22
CA ALA A 15 31.65 49.66 15.21
C ALA A 15 32.74 49.36 16.26
N GLU A 16 33.55 50.35 16.62
CA GLU A 16 34.64 50.22 17.61
C GLU A 16 34.18 50.39 19.08
N ASN A 17 32.91 50.74 19.31
CA ASN A 17 32.34 50.92 20.65
C ASN A 17 31.53 49.69 21.09
N GLU A 18 31.20 49.57 22.38
CA GLU A 18 30.39 48.48 22.95
C GLU A 18 29.01 48.33 22.26
N GLN A 19 28.53 49.38 21.61
CA GLN A 19 27.29 49.36 20.82
C GLN A 19 27.45 48.61 19.48
N GLY A 20 28.63 48.64 18.85
CA GLY A 20 28.92 47.90 17.63
C GLY A 20 29.01 46.40 17.86
N THR A 21 29.63 45.98 18.98
CA THR A 21 29.70 44.56 19.36
C THR A 21 28.33 43.99 19.69
N ALA A 22 27.44 44.77 20.33
CA ALA A 22 26.05 44.38 20.58
C ALA A 22 25.26 44.16 19.27
N ILE A 23 25.46 45.00 18.26
CA ILE A 23 24.82 44.84 16.94
C ILE A 23 25.32 43.56 16.26
N VAL A 24 26.63 43.30 16.26
CA VAL A 24 27.19 42.08 15.66
C VAL A 24 26.70 40.83 16.39
N ALA A 25 26.66 40.85 17.73
CA ALA A 25 26.12 39.74 18.51
C ALA A 25 24.64 39.48 18.18
N ALA A 26 23.82 40.53 18.06
CA ALA A 26 22.42 40.41 17.67
C ALA A 26 22.26 39.81 16.26
N LEU A 27 23.11 40.23 15.31
CA LEU A 27 23.11 39.67 13.95
C LEU A 27 23.55 38.20 13.92
N LEU A 28 24.54 37.82 14.73
CA LEU A 28 24.95 36.42 14.86
C LEU A 28 23.84 35.55 15.47
N VAL A 29 23.15 36.04 16.49
CA VAL A 29 21.99 35.35 17.06
C VAL A 29 20.87 35.22 16.04
N LEU A 30 20.57 36.28 15.29
CA LEU A 30 19.56 36.25 14.22
C LEU A 30 19.92 35.22 13.13
N LEU A 31 21.19 35.17 12.73
CA LEU A 31 21.70 34.21 11.75
C LEU A 31 21.51 32.77 12.25
N LEU A 32 21.87 32.50 13.51
CA LEU A 32 21.71 31.18 14.13
C LEU A 32 20.23 30.77 14.20
N LEU A 33 19.35 31.67 14.61
CA LEU A 33 17.91 31.41 14.65
C LEU A 33 17.35 31.12 13.24
N THR A 34 17.85 31.81 12.22
CA THR A 34 17.46 31.58 10.82
C THR A 34 17.88 30.17 10.37
N PHE A 35 19.11 29.75 10.68
CA PHE A 35 19.55 28.39 10.37
C PHE A 35 18.72 27.31 11.07
N VAL A 36 18.41 27.50 12.36
CA VAL A 36 17.55 26.57 13.11
C VAL A 36 16.15 26.51 12.49
N ALA A 37 15.58 27.65 12.11
CA ALA A 37 14.27 27.72 11.47
C ALA A 37 14.24 27.00 10.10
N LEU A 38 15.28 27.14 9.29
CA LEU A 38 15.41 26.42 8.01
C LEU A 38 15.51 24.91 8.23
N MET A 39 16.38 24.47 9.15
CA MET A 39 16.54 23.03 9.47
C MET A 39 15.24 22.43 10.03
N ALA A 40 14.53 23.14 10.89
CA ALA A 40 13.24 22.70 11.40
C ALA A 40 12.18 22.58 10.29
N THR A 41 12.25 23.44 9.27
CA THR A 41 11.35 23.37 8.11
C THR A 41 11.61 22.11 7.29
N ASP A 42 12.87 21.82 6.97
CA ASP A 42 13.25 20.62 6.21
C ASP A 42 12.84 19.33 6.93
N THR A 43 13.08 19.24 8.24
CA THR A 43 12.61 18.13 9.08
C THR A 43 11.08 17.99 9.00
N THR A 44 10.35 19.10 9.17
CA THR A 44 8.88 19.10 9.11
C THR A 44 8.36 18.65 7.74
N THR A 45 9.00 19.06 6.65
CA THR A 45 8.59 18.63 5.30
C THR A 45 8.80 17.13 5.09
N THR A 46 9.90 16.59 5.62
CA THR A 46 10.21 15.16 5.56
C THR A 46 9.23 14.35 6.40
N GLU A 47 8.96 14.75 7.64
CA GLU A 47 7.97 14.10 8.50
C GLU A 47 6.59 14.10 7.86
N LYS A 48 6.17 15.22 7.25
CA LYS A 48 4.89 15.28 6.51
C LYS A 48 4.86 14.34 5.32
N ALA A 49 5.97 14.15 4.62
CA ALA A 49 6.05 13.20 3.51
C ALA A 49 5.89 11.76 4.01
N VAL A 50 6.55 11.42 5.13
CA VAL A 50 6.42 10.10 5.78
C VAL A 50 4.99 9.86 6.25
N VAL A 51 4.39 10.79 7.00
CA VAL A 51 3.01 10.67 7.50
C VAL A 51 2.01 10.53 6.34
N ARG A 52 2.21 11.26 5.25
CA ARG A 52 1.36 11.11 4.05
C ARG A 52 1.52 9.73 3.43
N SER A 53 2.74 9.23 3.32
CA SER A 53 3.01 7.90 2.77
C SER A 53 2.34 6.81 3.61
N ASP A 54 2.46 6.91 4.93
CA ASP A 54 1.90 5.96 5.88
C ASP A 54 0.36 5.96 5.83
N ALA A 55 -0.27 7.14 5.84
CA ALA A 55 -1.72 7.28 5.71
C ALA A 55 -2.25 6.74 4.36
N VAL A 56 -1.49 6.87 3.27
CA VAL A 56 -1.86 6.29 1.96
C VAL A 56 -1.73 4.76 2.01
N PHE A 57 -0.67 4.24 2.62
CA PHE A 57 -0.47 2.80 2.79
C PHE A 57 -1.58 2.17 3.63
N GLU A 58 -1.86 2.70 4.82
CA GLU A 58 -2.93 2.19 5.71
C GLU A 58 -4.27 2.15 4.99
N ARG A 59 -4.62 3.23 4.27
CA ARG A 59 -5.87 3.28 3.51
C ARG A 59 -5.95 2.17 2.46
N ASN A 60 -4.89 1.99 1.67
CA ASN A 60 -4.87 0.96 0.64
C ASN A 60 -4.85 -0.45 1.25
N PHE A 61 -4.18 -0.63 2.39
CA PHE A 61 -4.20 -1.87 3.15
C PHE A 61 -5.62 -2.22 3.60
N TYR A 62 -6.36 -1.29 4.21
CA TYR A 62 -7.74 -1.53 4.62
C TYR A 62 -8.68 -1.82 3.44
N LEU A 63 -8.49 -1.16 2.30
CA LEU A 63 -9.25 -1.44 1.09
C LEU A 63 -8.93 -2.83 0.53
N ALA A 64 -7.65 -3.18 0.46
CA ALA A 64 -7.19 -4.50 0.03
C ALA A 64 -7.72 -5.61 0.95
N GLU A 65 -7.62 -5.45 2.27
CA GLU A 65 -8.18 -6.38 3.25
C GLU A 65 -9.69 -6.54 3.07
N SER A 66 -10.41 -5.43 2.91
CA SER A 66 -11.86 -5.45 2.68
C SER A 66 -12.23 -6.18 1.39
N ALA A 67 -11.44 -6.03 0.32
CA ALA A 67 -11.65 -6.73 -0.94
C ALA A 67 -11.37 -8.24 -0.83
N ALA A 68 -10.33 -8.64 -0.10
CA ALA A 68 -10.06 -10.04 0.21
C ALA A 68 -11.22 -10.65 1.01
N MET A 69 -11.70 -9.94 2.03
CA MET A 69 -12.84 -10.35 2.85
C MET A 69 -14.14 -10.44 2.03
N GLU A 70 -14.35 -9.54 1.07
CA GLU A 70 -15.47 -9.62 0.13
C GLU A 70 -15.41 -10.91 -0.70
N GLY A 71 -14.22 -11.26 -1.22
CA GLY A 71 -13.98 -12.51 -1.93
C GLY A 71 -14.30 -13.73 -1.07
N ILE A 72 -13.83 -13.74 0.18
CA ILE A 72 -14.17 -14.79 1.16
C ILE A 72 -15.68 -14.86 1.38
N GLN A 73 -16.34 -13.74 1.60
CA GLN A 73 -17.77 -13.70 1.86
C GLN A 73 -18.58 -14.24 0.68
N LYS A 74 -18.18 -13.93 -0.56
CA LYS A 74 -18.80 -14.48 -1.77
C LYS A 74 -18.70 -16.00 -1.82
N LEU A 75 -17.51 -16.56 -1.58
CA LEU A 75 -17.34 -18.01 -1.53
C LEU A 75 -18.03 -18.64 -0.31
N ALA A 76 -18.03 -17.96 0.83
CA ALA A 76 -18.66 -18.44 2.06
C ALA A 76 -20.18 -18.58 1.88
N ASN A 77 -20.80 -17.67 1.14
CA ASN A 77 -22.24 -17.68 0.85
C ASN A 77 -22.66 -18.68 -0.24
N GLU A 78 -21.73 -19.19 -1.05
CA GLU A 78 -22.03 -20.15 -2.11
C GLU A 78 -22.05 -21.59 -1.57
N ASN A 79 -23.01 -22.40 -2.01
CA ASN A 79 -23.17 -23.78 -1.53
C ASN A 79 -23.01 -24.82 -2.65
N SER A 80 -22.94 -24.38 -3.89
CA SER A 80 -22.85 -25.24 -5.07
C SER A 80 -21.39 -25.66 -5.28
N PRO A 81 -21.05 -26.96 -5.26
CA PRO A 81 -19.68 -27.42 -5.47
C PRO A 81 -19.06 -26.96 -6.80
N GLN A 82 -19.88 -26.76 -7.83
CA GLN A 82 -19.47 -26.30 -9.16
C GLN A 82 -18.92 -24.85 -9.15
N GLU A 83 -19.37 -24.05 -8.17
CA GLU A 83 -18.95 -22.65 -8.00
C GLU A 83 -17.84 -22.50 -6.95
N LEU A 84 -17.50 -23.59 -6.25
CA LEU A 84 -16.47 -23.64 -5.21
C LEU A 84 -15.21 -24.37 -5.68
N LEU A 85 -15.28 -25.14 -6.75
CA LEU A 85 -14.13 -25.87 -7.29
C LEU A 85 -13.62 -25.20 -8.56
N ALA A 86 -12.42 -24.62 -8.48
CA ALA A 86 -11.79 -23.94 -9.60
C ALA A 86 -11.70 -24.80 -10.89
N PRO A 87 -11.38 -26.11 -10.84
CA PRO A 87 -11.36 -26.94 -12.04
C PRO A 87 -12.72 -27.16 -12.70
N LEU A 88 -13.82 -26.92 -11.97
CA LEU A 88 -15.19 -27.12 -12.46
C LEU A 88 -15.86 -25.83 -12.93
N LEU A 89 -15.22 -24.67 -12.72
CA LEU A 89 -15.76 -23.39 -13.17
C LEU A 89 -15.83 -23.34 -14.69
N THR A 90 -16.98 -22.93 -15.20
CA THR A 90 -17.19 -22.72 -16.64
C THR A 90 -17.25 -21.22 -16.94
N SER A 91 -16.99 -20.85 -18.20
CA SER A 91 -17.14 -19.47 -18.66
C SER A 91 -18.61 -19.03 -18.49
N GLY A 92 -18.90 -18.23 -17.47
CA GLY A 92 -20.24 -17.79 -17.09
C GLY A 92 -20.70 -18.24 -15.70
N ALA A 93 -19.92 -19.08 -15.01
CA ALA A 93 -20.13 -19.38 -13.59
C ALA A 93 -20.03 -18.10 -12.75
N LYS A 94 -20.78 -18.02 -11.64
CA LYS A 94 -20.84 -16.81 -10.79
C LYS A 94 -19.45 -16.43 -10.28
N ASN A 95 -18.63 -17.41 -9.95
CA ASN A 95 -17.29 -17.21 -9.41
C ASN A 95 -16.19 -17.34 -10.47
N ALA A 96 -16.50 -17.40 -11.77
CA ALA A 96 -15.51 -17.62 -12.84
C ALA A 96 -14.40 -16.56 -12.88
N ASN A 97 -14.72 -15.30 -12.54
CA ASN A 97 -13.75 -14.20 -12.52
C ASN A 97 -13.07 -14.03 -11.16
N LEU A 98 -13.63 -14.63 -10.12
CA LEU A 98 -13.15 -14.51 -8.73
C LEU A 98 -12.21 -15.66 -8.38
N LEU A 99 -12.65 -16.90 -8.61
CA LEU A 99 -11.99 -18.11 -8.16
C LEU A 99 -11.17 -18.73 -9.30
N ARG A 100 -9.91 -19.09 -9.00
CA ARG A 100 -8.99 -19.77 -9.89
C ARG A 100 -8.21 -20.88 -9.17
N ALA A 101 -7.61 -21.81 -9.90
CA ALA A 101 -6.76 -22.84 -9.32
C ALA A 101 -5.36 -22.26 -9.06
N ALA A 102 -4.68 -22.75 -8.03
CA ALA A 102 -3.26 -22.47 -7.83
C ALA A 102 -2.43 -22.99 -9.01
N ASN A 103 -1.25 -22.41 -9.18
CA ASN A 103 -0.26 -22.85 -10.14
C ASN A 103 0.14 -24.31 -9.86
N ASN A 104 0.24 -25.13 -10.93
CA ASN A 104 0.48 -26.57 -10.78
C ASN A 104 1.94 -26.90 -10.41
N GLN A 105 2.87 -26.00 -10.71
CA GLN A 105 4.30 -26.17 -10.50
C GLN A 105 4.74 -25.51 -9.20
N GLU A 106 4.18 -24.33 -8.92
CA GLU A 106 4.54 -23.50 -7.76
C GLU A 106 3.28 -23.03 -7.01
N PRO A 107 2.53 -23.94 -6.38
CA PRO A 107 1.26 -23.60 -5.73
C PRO A 107 1.42 -22.61 -4.56
N ASP A 108 2.61 -22.56 -3.94
CA ASP A 108 2.92 -21.66 -2.82
C ASP A 108 3.43 -20.28 -3.29
N ASN A 109 3.65 -20.08 -4.59
CA ASN A 109 4.17 -18.83 -5.14
C ASN A 109 3.01 -17.87 -5.45
N ASP A 110 2.87 -16.82 -4.64
CA ASP A 110 1.80 -15.83 -4.77
C ASP A 110 1.83 -15.11 -6.12
N VAL A 111 3.01 -14.81 -6.67
CA VAL A 111 3.13 -14.18 -7.99
C VAL A 111 2.69 -15.15 -9.07
N ALA A 112 3.16 -16.40 -9.04
CA ALA A 112 2.77 -17.41 -10.04
C ALA A 112 1.28 -17.77 -10.01
N ASN A 113 0.61 -17.53 -8.88
CA ASN A 113 -0.83 -17.74 -8.69
C ASN A 113 -1.69 -16.55 -9.16
N LEU A 114 -1.14 -15.35 -9.11
CA LEU A 114 -1.87 -14.11 -9.41
C LEU A 114 -1.58 -13.59 -10.81
N ASP A 115 -0.33 -13.64 -11.27
CA ASP A 115 0.16 -13.11 -12.54
C ASP A 115 -0.54 -13.78 -13.73
N LEU A 116 -1.62 -13.16 -14.21
CA LEU A 116 -2.33 -13.57 -15.42
C LEU A 116 -1.71 -12.94 -16.65
N SER A 117 -1.05 -11.79 -16.48
CA SER A 117 -0.46 -11.04 -17.58
C SER A 117 0.84 -11.70 -18.11
N GLY A 118 1.51 -12.47 -17.26
CA GLY A 118 2.77 -13.16 -17.52
C GLY A 118 3.99 -12.24 -17.46
N ASP A 119 3.90 -11.09 -16.79
CA ASP A 119 4.99 -10.10 -16.69
C ASP A 119 5.83 -10.21 -15.40
N ASN A 120 5.50 -11.14 -14.51
CA ASN A 120 6.08 -11.36 -13.19
C ASN A 120 5.86 -10.21 -12.19
N GLU A 121 4.87 -9.34 -12.42
CA GLU A 121 4.38 -8.40 -11.45
C GLU A 121 2.96 -8.78 -11.02
N VAL A 122 2.53 -8.27 -9.86
CA VAL A 122 1.13 -8.37 -9.44
C VAL A 122 0.53 -6.98 -9.51
N ASP A 123 -0.31 -6.75 -10.51
CA ASP A 123 -0.93 -5.46 -10.79
C ASP A 123 -2.43 -5.59 -11.11
N SER A 124 -3.08 -4.50 -11.52
CA SER A 124 -4.51 -4.51 -11.81
C SER A 124 -4.92 -5.35 -13.01
N ASN A 125 -4.02 -5.68 -13.94
CA ASN A 125 -4.29 -6.50 -15.11
C ASN A 125 -4.45 -7.99 -14.74
N ASP A 126 -3.99 -8.39 -13.55
CA ASP A 126 -4.04 -9.76 -13.03
C ASP A 126 -5.39 -10.13 -12.38
N PHE A 127 -6.26 -9.15 -12.21
CA PHE A 127 -7.54 -9.30 -11.55
C PHE A 127 -8.70 -9.06 -12.51
N LEU A 128 -9.62 -10.02 -12.57
CA LEU A 128 -10.82 -9.94 -13.40
C LEU A 128 -12.02 -9.36 -12.63
N GLU A 129 -11.90 -9.21 -11.31
CA GLU A 129 -12.95 -8.64 -10.44
C GLU A 129 -12.44 -7.46 -9.59
N THR A 130 -13.18 -6.36 -9.63
CA THR A 130 -12.98 -5.18 -8.78
C THR A 130 -13.89 -5.23 -7.55
N SER A 131 -13.38 -4.78 -6.39
CA SER A 131 -14.15 -4.64 -5.15
C SER A 131 -15.33 -3.68 -5.33
N GLN A 132 -16.48 -4.03 -4.73
CA GLN A 132 -17.64 -3.13 -4.73
C GLN A 132 -17.56 -2.06 -3.63
N LEU A 133 -16.59 -2.19 -2.72
CA LEU A 133 -16.41 -1.28 -1.57
C LEU A 133 -15.62 -0.02 -1.94
N ASP A 134 -14.90 -0.02 -3.07
CA ASP A 134 -14.17 1.12 -3.59
C ASP A 134 -14.90 1.73 -4.79
N SER A 135 -15.48 2.92 -4.60
CA SER A 135 -16.18 3.64 -5.67
C SER A 135 -15.27 4.07 -6.83
N LYS A 136 -13.94 3.99 -6.64
CA LYS A 136 -12.95 4.31 -7.68
C LYS A 136 -12.53 3.10 -8.50
N ASN A 137 -13.01 1.89 -8.20
CA ASN A 137 -12.63 0.64 -8.85
C ASN A 137 -11.11 0.42 -8.92
N SER A 138 -10.35 0.97 -7.97
CA SER A 138 -8.88 0.82 -7.86
C SER A 138 -8.48 -0.30 -6.90
N THR A 139 -9.46 -1.11 -6.51
CA THR A 139 -9.32 -2.20 -5.56
C THR A 139 -9.89 -3.46 -6.19
N TYR A 140 -9.15 -4.56 -6.11
CA TYR A 140 -9.35 -5.79 -6.84
C TYR A 140 -9.36 -6.98 -5.89
N ARG A 141 -10.00 -8.07 -6.33
CA ARG A 141 -10.11 -9.30 -5.55
C ARG A 141 -9.87 -10.53 -6.43
N ALA A 142 -9.24 -11.53 -5.85
CA ALA A 142 -9.12 -12.87 -6.43
C ALA A 142 -9.15 -13.90 -5.30
N VAL A 143 -9.56 -15.12 -5.63
CA VAL A 143 -9.45 -16.27 -4.73
C VAL A 143 -8.78 -17.40 -5.47
N VAL A 144 -7.80 -18.03 -4.83
CA VAL A 144 -7.04 -19.14 -5.37
C VAL A 144 -7.36 -20.37 -4.55
N GLN A 145 -7.75 -21.46 -5.21
CA GLN A 145 -7.91 -22.76 -4.58
C GLN A 145 -6.54 -23.46 -4.51
N GLU A 146 -6.12 -23.83 -3.32
CA GLU A 146 -4.89 -24.60 -3.10
C GLU A 146 -5.07 -26.07 -3.50
N PRO A 147 -3.98 -26.76 -3.91
CA PRO A 147 -4.04 -28.17 -4.23
C PRO A 147 -4.44 -29.01 -3.00
N ILE A 148 -5.20 -30.08 -3.24
CA ILE A 148 -5.58 -31.01 -2.18
C ILE A 148 -4.32 -31.75 -1.70
N GLN A 149 -3.96 -31.59 -0.43
CA GLN A 149 -2.82 -32.28 0.16
C GLN A 149 -2.96 -33.81 0.06
N SER A 150 -1.86 -34.47 -0.33
CA SER A 150 -1.78 -35.93 -0.47
C SER A 150 -2.12 -36.61 0.86
N GLY A 151 -3.07 -37.56 0.83
CA GLY A 151 -3.59 -38.25 2.02
C GLY A 151 -5.05 -37.97 2.37
N ASN A 152 -5.64 -36.89 1.84
CA ASN A 152 -7.05 -36.52 2.06
C ASN A 152 -8.00 -37.03 0.96
N SER A 153 -7.52 -37.84 0.01
CA SER A 153 -8.26 -38.26 -1.20
C SER A 153 -9.25 -39.42 -0.98
N LEU A 154 -9.19 -40.11 0.16
CA LEU A 154 -9.86 -41.41 0.41
C LEU A 154 -11.03 -41.38 1.41
N GLY A 155 -11.70 -40.23 1.57
CA GLY A 155 -13.01 -40.15 2.22
C GLY A 155 -14.13 -40.10 1.18
N MET A 156 -14.97 -41.13 1.13
CA MET A 156 -16.13 -41.22 0.21
C MET A 156 -17.47 -40.85 0.89
N GLU A 157 -17.48 -40.72 2.23
CA GLU A 157 -18.72 -40.52 3.02
C GLU A 157 -18.76 -39.21 3.84
N SER A 158 -17.74 -38.34 3.76
CA SER A 158 -17.70 -37.09 4.54
C SER A 158 -17.39 -35.86 3.69
N SER A 159 -17.88 -34.68 4.14
CA SER A 159 -17.59 -33.38 3.52
C SER A 159 -16.08 -33.14 3.45
N ARG A 160 -15.57 -32.75 2.28
CA ARG A 160 -14.13 -32.53 2.08
C ARG A 160 -13.75 -31.11 2.49
N LEU A 161 -12.60 -30.95 3.15
CA LEU A 161 -12.03 -29.64 3.45
C LEU A 161 -11.22 -29.16 2.26
N TYR A 162 -11.54 -27.96 1.78
CA TYR A 162 -10.78 -27.28 0.73
C TYR A 162 -10.15 -26.03 1.31
N ASP A 163 -8.91 -25.80 0.90
CA ASP A 163 -8.11 -24.66 1.28
C ASP A 163 -8.14 -23.63 0.15
N TYR A 164 -8.42 -22.39 0.50
CA TYR A 164 -8.49 -21.25 -0.39
C TYR A 164 -7.63 -20.12 0.15
N VAL A 165 -7.13 -19.30 -0.75
CA VAL A 165 -6.44 -18.07 -0.44
C VAL A 165 -7.14 -16.92 -1.15
N ALA A 166 -7.72 -16.02 -0.38
CA ALA A 166 -8.27 -14.78 -0.91
C ALA A 166 -7.21 -13.69 -0.94
N TYR A 167 -7.14 -13.00 -2.07
CA TYR A 167 -6.27 -11.87 -2.30
C TYR A 167 -7.12 -10.63 -2.51
N GLY A 168 -6.68 -9.55 -1.90
CA GLY A 168 -7.16 -8.22 -2.17
C GLY A 168 -6.00 -7.33 -2.54
N TYR A 169 -6.14 -6.59 -3.63
CA TYR A 169 -5.12 -5.69 -4.14
C TYR A 169 -5.70 -4.29 -4.28
N SER A 170 -4.98 -3.26 -3.85
CA SER A 170 -5.39 -1.87 -3.99
C SER A 170 -4.25 -1.02 -4.50
N GLU A 171 -4.49 -0.22 -5.55
CA GLU A 171 -3.51 0.67 -6.18
C GLU A 171 -3.91 2.15 -6.13
N GLY A 172 -4.76 2.50 -5.16
CA GLY A 172 -5.26 3.84 -4.97
C GLY A 172 -4.19 4.87 -4.57
N ASN A 173 -4.36 6.12 -5.01
CA ASN A 173 -3.62 7.30 -4.55
C ASN A 173 -2.08 7.18 -4.58
N ARG A 174 -1.51 6.48 -5.58
CA ARG A 174 -0.06 6.26 -5.75
C ARG A 174 0.59 5.41 -4.65
N GLY A 175 -0.22 4.67 -3.89
CA GLY A 175 0.24 3.58 -3.02
C GLY A 175 -0.26 2.25 -3.56
N ARG A 176 0.39 1.15 -3.14
CA ARG A 176 -0.04 -0.21 -3.45
C ARG A 176 -0.08 -1.03 -2.17
N ALA A 177 -1.08 -1.89 -2.04
CA ALA A 177 -1.16 -2.87 -0.97
C ALA A 177 -1.75 -4.18 -1.53
N LEU A 178 -1.15 -5.30 -1.13
CA LEU A 178 -1.63 -6.65 -1.41
C LEU A 178 -1.84 -7.34 -0.06
N VAL A 179 -3.03 -7.88 0.14
CA VAL A 179 -3.41 -8.62 1.34
C VAL A 179 -3.79 -10.04 0.94
N LYS A 180 -3.23 -11.01 1.66
CA LYS A 180 -3.47 -12.45 1.51
C LYS A 180 -4.15 -12.98 2.75
N ILE A 181 -5.29 -13.66 2.59
CA ILE A 181 -6.04 -14.27 3.69
C ILE A 181 -6.35 -15.72 3.34
N GLY A 182 -5.88 -16.64 4.17
CA GLY A 182 -6.23 -18.06 4.06
C GLY A 182 -7.63 -18.32 4.61
N PHE A 183 -8.42 -19.12 3.89
CA PHE A 183 -9.76 -19.53 4.27
C PHE A 183 -9.98 -21.01 3.95
N LYS A 184 -10.65 -21.73 4.86
CA LYS A 184 -10.94 -23.16 4.69
C LYS A 184 -12.44 -23.37 4.69
N LYS A 185 -12.95 -24.16 3.75
CA LYS A 185 -14.38 -24.49 3.66
C LYS A 185 -14.61 -25.97 3.45
N ARG A 186 -15.66 -26.49 4.09
CA ARG A 186 -16.14 -27.86 3.88
C ARG A 186 -17.42 -27.85 3.07
N PHE A 187 -17.51 -28.75 2.10
CA PHE A 187 -18.72 -29.07 1.34
C PHE A 187 -18.62 -30.47 0.74
#